data_AF-A0A3N9TI92-F1
#
_entry.id   AF-A0A3N9TI92-F1
#
_cell.length_a   1.000
_cell.length_b   1.000
_cell.length_c   1.000
_cell.angle_alpha   90.00
_cell.angle_beta   90.00
_cell.angle_gamma   90.00
#
_symmetry.space_group_name_H-M   'P 1'
#
loop_
_entity.id
_entity.type
_entity.pdbx_description
1 polymer ?
#
loop_
_entity_poly.entity_id
_entity_poly.type
_entity_poly.pdbx_seq_one_letter_code
_entity_poly.pdbx_strand_id
1 'polypeptide(L)'
;MSNPFANTDIELMYKNIKADFDQSITQYKKECENFWYGWALEMEQKVVVNGSEKSADADDSTIQAELITCPYDGKLKIVHCFEAEVYVPIPNTPFKIQPVKKRNSTSSGYSYYMGYNAYSNVSYVNDGDPIEGTIGKDGMADVQLDADRYRGKLLRITFYPEVTKSDIDTLLQSYDETLTDLGGWLDEKWSTQKTEWQKFVKEDFDLTDVLEDFYDGLIQTIIATWDDISHLFKLLSHPEKLAKQLAKYINNPELVAEKLKSAKEEAAKMLTLLKDEARLFVLVKAVYCRIRMLTPAQIVTTIANNLSAILVEVVISFVIPGGAALKAANAIQDVASATAAIEA
;
A
#
# COMPACT_ATOMS: atom_id res chain seq x y z
N MET A 1 33.97 28.38 -16.71
CA MET A 1 34.61 27.49 -15.71
C MET A 1 34.61 26.08 -16.29
N SER A 2 35.62 25.26 -16.05
CA SER A 2 35.62 23.88 -16.57
C SER A 2 34.56 23.04 -15.87
N ASN A 3 33.80 22.26 -16.63
CA ASN A 3 32.78 21.36 -16.12
C ASN A 3 33.37 20.35 -15.10
N PRO A 4 33.00 20.39 -13.81
CA PRO A 4 33.51 19.49 -12.77
C PRO A 4 33.05 18.05 -12.93
N PHE A 5 32.05 17.79 -13.78
CA PHE A 5 31.58 16.45 -14.13
C PHE A 5 32.26 15.87 -15.37
N ALA A 6 33.20 16.59 -16.00
CA ALA A 6 33.87 16.15 -17.23
C ALA A 6 34.60 14.80 -17.11
N ASN A 7 35.01 14.43 -15.89
CA ASN A 7 35.67 13.15 -15.59
C ASN A 7 34.75 12.16 -14.85
N THR A 8 33.44 12.40 -14.81
CA THR A 8 32.49 11.49 -14.15
C THR A 8 32.41 10.17 -14.91
N ASP A 9 32.70 9.08 -14.22
CA ASP A 9 32.39 7.73 -14.70
C ASP A 9 30.89 7.47 -14.53
N ILE A 10 30.13 7.82 -15.56
CA ILE A 10 28.67 7.73 -15.57
C ILE A 10 28.17 6.27 -15.47
N GLU A 11 28.96 5.30 -15.91
CA GLU A 11 28.61 3.88 -15.80
C GLU A 11 28.81 3.37 -14.38
N LEU A 12 29.91 3.77 -13.73
CA LEU A 12 30.12 3.45 -12.32
C LEU A 12 29.06 4.13 -11.43
N MET A 13 28.67 5.36 -11.75
CA MET A 13 27.56 6.04 -11.08
C MET A 13 26.27 5.22 -11.17
N TYR A 14 25.87 4.81 -12.38
CA TYR A 14 24.67 4.02 -12.57
C TYR A 14 24.75 2.66 -11.87
N LYS A 15 25.88 1.97 -11.98
CA LYS A 15 26.12 0.69 -11.29
C LYS A 15 25.91 0.80 -9.77
N ASN A 16 26.36 1.90 -9.16
CA ASN A 16 26.15 2.15 -7.73
C ASN A 16 24.69 2.45 -7.38
N ILE A 17 23.96 3.17 -8.26
CA ILE A 17 22.52 3.41 -8.09
C ILE A 17 21.74 2.09 -8.18
N LYS A 18 22.06 1.24 -9.17
CA LYS A 18 21.41 -0.06 -9.35
C LYS A 18 21.67 -0.99 -8.17
N ALA A 19 22.92 -1.08 -7.70
CA ALA A 19 23.27 -1.89 -6.53
C ALA A 19 22.55 -1.44 -5.25
N ASP A 20 22.36 -0.14 -5.06
CA ASP A 20 21.58 0.40 -3.94
C ASP A 20 20.08 0.08 -4.06
N PHE A 21 19.53 0.10 -5.28
CA PHE A 21 18.15 -0.34 -5.53
C PHE A 21 17.95 -1.84 -5.26
N ASP A 22 18.88 -2.68 -5.73
CA ASP A 22 18.82 -4.14 -5.55
C ASP A 22 18.89 -4.55 -4.07
N GLN A 23 19.44 -3.69 -3.21
CA GLN A 23 19.49 -3.88 -1.77
C GLN A 23 18.29 -3.29 -1.02
N SER A 24 17.29 -2.72 -1.70
CA SER A 24 16.18 -1.98 -1.10
C SER A 24 15.40 -2.80 -0.05
N ILE A 25 14.95 -4.01 -0.36
CA ILE A 25 14.26 -4.88 0.61
C ILE A 25 15.19 -5.31 1.75
N THR A 26 16.48 -5.50 1.48
CA THR A 26 17.46 -5.82 2.54
C THR A 26 17.67 -4.62 3.48
N GLN A 27 17.71 -3.40 2.93
CA GLN A 27 17.78 -2.16 3.70
C GLN A 27 16.51 -1.97 4.54
N TYR A 28 15.33 -2.14 3.92
CA TYR A 28 14.04 -2.10 4.60
C TYR A 28 14.02 -3.08 5.78
N LYS A 29 14.36 -4.36 5.54
CA LYS A 29 14.47 -5.38 6.60
C LYS A 29 15.42 -4.96 7.72
N LYS A 30 16.60 -4.45 7.39
CA LYS A 30 17.60 -4.00 8.37
C LYS A 30 17.13 -2.79 9.17
N GLU A 31 16.42 -1.86 8.55
CA GLU A 31 15.84 -0.70 9.22
C GLU A 31 14.72 -1.12 10.18
N CYS A 32 13.87 -2.07 9.79
CA CYS A 32 12.90 -2.71 10.69
C CYS A 32 13.60 -3.38 11.87
N GLU A 33 14.66 -4.17 11.64
CA GLU A 33 15.37 -4.91 12.71
C GLU A 33 16.14 -4.03 13.73
N ASN A 34 16.61 -2.84 13.34
CA ASN A 34 17.54 -2.04 14.18
C ASN A 34 16.86 -1.00 15.09
N PHE A 35 15.57 -0.67 14.91
CA PHE A 35 14.88 0.40 15.66
C PHE A 35 14.36 -0.06 17.05
N TRP A 36 15.22 -0.72 17.83
CA TRP A 36 15.04 -1.14 19.23
C TRP A 36 14.19 -2.39 19.57
N TYR A 37 13.02 -2.66 18.96
CA TYR A 37 12.26 -3.94 19.13
C TYR A 37 11.24 -4.16 17.97
N GLY A 38 11.44 -3.53 16.81
CA GLY A 38 10.47 -3.48 15.70
C GLY A 38 10.46 -4.72 14.80
N TRP A 39 9.38 -5.50 14.82
CA TRP A 39 9.34 -6.78 14.08
C TRP A 39 8.61 -6.68 12.72
N ALA A 40 8.01 -5.54 12.37
CA ALA A 40 7.74 -5.03 11.02
C ALA A 40 6.97 -3.70 11.17
N LEU A 41 7.43 -2.58 10.59
CA LEU A 41 6.57 -1.38 10.56
C LEU A 41 5.34 -1.68 9.67
N GLU A 42 4.17 -1.33 10.21
CA GLU A 42 2.77 -1.41 9.71
C GLU A 42 2.35 -2.61 8.83
N MET A 43 3.09 -3.72 8.82
CA MET A 43 2.64 -4.95 8.17
C MET A 43 1.42 -5.50 8.93
N GLU A 44 0.27 -5.47 8.28
CA GLU A 44 -0.97 -6.00 8.86
C GLU A 44 -1.13 -7.50 8.54
N GLN A 45 -1.63 -8.25 9.52
CA GLN A 45 -2.23 -9.55 9.32
C GLN A 45 -3.70 -9.36 8.95
N LYS A 46 -4.21 -10.18 8.06
CA LYS A 46 -5.61 -10.21 7.65
C LYS A 46 -6.22 -11.57 7.90
N VAL A 47 -7.30 -11.60 8.67
CA VAL A 47 -8.16 -12.78 8.81
C VAL A 47 -9.43 -12.61 8.00
N VAL A 48 -9.83 -13.66 7.29
CA VAL A 48 -11.08 -13.68 6.53
C VAL A 48 -11.93 -14.86 6.97
N VAL A 49 -13.20 -14.61 7.29
CA VAL A 49 -14.17 -15.66 7.57
C VAL A 49 -15.38 -15.51 6.65
N ASN A 50 -15.57 -16.45 5.73
CA ASN A 50 -16.66 -16.43 4.75
C ASN A 50 -16.80 -15.08 4.00
N GLY A 51 -15.68 -14.39 3.74
CA GLY A 51 -15.64 -13.10 3.05
C GLY A 51 -15.71 -11.87 3.96
N SER A 52 -15.94 -12.03 5.26
CA SER A 52 -15.78 -10.93 6.24
C SER A 52 -14.31 -10.81 6.63
N GLU A 53 -13.71 -9.65 6.37
CA GLU A 53 -12.28 -9.39 6.58
C GLU A 53 -12.04 -8.59 7.87
N LYS A 54 -10.90 -8.84 8.53
CA LYS A 54 -10.42 -8.06 9.66
C LYS A 54 -8.90 -8.01 9.65
N SER A 55 -8.36 -6.79 9.70
CA SER A 55 -6.92 -6.53 9.80
C SER A 55 -6.50 -6.29 11.25
N ALA A 56 -5.24 -6.59 11.54
CA ALA A 56 -4.58 -6.45 12.84
C ALA A 56 -3.07 -6.28 12.64
N ASP A 57 -2.35 -5.74 13.63
CA ASP A 57 -0.91 -5.58 13.54
C ASP A 57 -0.23 -6.95 13.56
N ALA A 58 0.95 -7.10 12.95
CA ALA A 58 1.61 -8.41 12.88
C ALA A 58 2.22 -8.98 14.18
N ASP A 59 2.26 -8.22 15.30
CA ASP A 59 2.54 -8.73 16.66
C ASP A 59 1.29 -8.97 17.47
N ASP A 60 0.11 -8.64 16.93
CA ASP A 60 -1.13 -8.96 17.60
C ASP A 60 -1.23 -10.48 17.73
N SER A 61 -0.90 -10.95 18.92
CA SER A 61 -1.02 -12.36 19.33
C SER A 61 -2.48 -12.80 19.49
N THR A 62 -3.43 -11.90 19.27
CA THR A 62 -4.87 -12.21 19.30
C THR A 62 -5.64 -11.32 18.34
N ILE A 63 -6.33 -11.93 17.38
CA ILE A 63 -7.19 -11.23 16.42
C ILE A 63 -8.62 -11.72 16.62
N GLN A 64 -9.56 -10.81 16.89
CA GLN A 64 -10.98 -11.16 16.94
C GLN A 64 -11.67 -10.69 15.65
N ALA A 65 -12.14 -11.64 14.85
CA ALA A 65 -12.91 -11.34 13.65
C ALA A 65 -14.28 -10.73 13.99
N GLU A 66 -14.94 -10.17 12.98
CA GLU A 66 -16.32 -9.73 13.09
C GLU A 66 -17.24 -10.90 13.49
N LEU A 67 -18.28 -10.60 14.27
CA LEU A 67 -19.28 -11.60 14.61
C LEU A 67 -20.05 -12.00 13.35
N ILE A 68 -19.98 -13.27 12.99
CA ILE A 68 -20.72 -13.81 11.85
C ILE A 68 -21.88 -14.69 12.31
N THR A 69 -22.88 -14.88 11.46
CA THR A 69 -23.93 -15.88 11.67
C THR A 69 -23.51 -17.19 11.00
N CYS A 70 -23.59 -18.30 11.73
CA CYS A 70 -23.30 -19.63 11.20
C CYS A 70 -24.20 -19.95 10.00
N PRO A 71 -23.63 -20.27 8.82
CA PRO A 71 -24.40 -20.65 7.64
C PRO A 71 -25.29 -21.87 7.85
N TYR A 72 -26.31 -22.03 7.00
CA TYR A 72 -27.27 -23.13 7.10
C TYR A 72 -26.66 -24.52 6.89
N ASP A 73 -25.62 -24.60 6.07
CA ASP A 73 -24.85 -25.82 5.82
C ASP A 73 -23.68 -26.02 6.80
N GLY A 74 -23.49 -25.10 7.75
CA GLY A 74 -22.46 -25.16 8.77
C GLY A 74 -21.03 -24.96 8.25
N LYS A 75 -20.84 -24.58 6.98
CA LYS A 75 -19.50 -24.45 6.39
C LYS A 75 -18.89 -23.09 6.66
N LEU A 76 -17.68 -23.09 7.22
CA LEU A 76 -16.87 -21.90 7.39
C LEU A 76 -15.55 -22.05 6.62
N LYS A 77 -15.24 -21.04 5.83
CA LYS A 77 -13.93 -20.85 5.19
C LYS A 77 -13.19 -19.78 5.97
N ILE A 78 -12.05 -20.17 6.52
CA ILE A 78 -11.19 -19.33 7.33
C ILE A 78 -9.88 -19.13 6.57
N VAL A 79 -9.40 -17.90 6.52
CA VAL A 79 -8.12 -17.54 5.91
C VAL A 79 -7.33 -16.66 6.88
N HIS A 80 -6.02 -16.85 6.93
CA HIS A 80 -5.08 -15.96 7.60
C HIS A 80 -3.86 -15.74 6.70
N CYS A 81 -3.58 -14.49 6.38
CA CYS A 81 -2.51 -14.07 5.48
C CYS A 81 -2.01 -12.68 5.87
N PHE A 82 -0.89 -12.25 5.31
CA PHE A 82 -0.53 -10.83 5.36
C PHE A 82 -1.47 -9.99 4.49
N GLU A 83 -1.66 -8.72 4.86
CA GLU A 83 -2.32 -7.73 4.01
C GLU A 83 -1.35 -7.22 2.94
N ALA A 84 -1.17 -8.01 1.89
CA ALA A 84 -0.34 -7.71 0.74
C ALA A 84 -1.14 -7.86 -0.58
N GLU A 85 -0.61 -7.34 -1.70
CA GLU A 85 -1.23 -7.56 -3.01
C GLU A 85 -1.16 -9.04 -3.42
N VAL A 86 0.00 -9.65 -3.19
CA VAL A 86 0.20 -11.08 -3.42
C VAL A 86 -0.29 -11.84 -2.19
N TYR A 87 -0.98 -12.95 -2.42
CA TYR A 87 -1.42 -13.81 -1.32
C TYR A 87 -0.22 -14.46 -0.64
N VAL A 88 0.09 -14.04 0.60
CA VAL A 88 1.14 -14.63 1.44
C VAL A 88 0.51 -15.22 2.70
N PRO A 89 0.40 -16.55 2.82
CA PRO A 89 -0.30 -17.19 3.93
C PRO A 89 0.47 -17.07 5.25
N ILE A 90 -0.26 -16.94 6.37
CA ILE A 90 0.30 -17.09 7.72
C ILE A 90 -0.15 -18.45 8.26
N PRO A 91 0.75 -19.45 8.30
CA PRO A 91 0.38 -20.82 8.59
C PRO A 91 0.24 -21.08 10.09
N ASN A 92 -0.26 -22.27 10.44
CA ASN A 92 -0.23 -22.83 11.80
C ASN A 92 -0.91 -21.98 12.89
N THR A 93 -1.72 -21.00 12.52
CA THR A 93 -2.40 -20.12 13.46
C THR A 93 -3.55 -20.87 14.14
N PRO A 94 -3.52 -21.06 15.47
CA PRO A 94 -4.66 -21.60 16.21
C PRO A 94 -5.83 -20.63 16.17
N PHE A 95 -7.05 -21.17 16.12
CA PHE A 95 -8.27 -20.38 16.23
C PHE A 95 -9.30 -21.06 17.11
N LYS A 96 -10.23 -20.26 17.62
CA LYS A 96 -11.36 -20.66 18.45
C LYS A 96 -12.64 -20.06 17.91
N ILE A 97 -13.64 -20.91 17.72
CA ILE A 97 -15.00 -20.56 17.32
C ILE A 97 -15.91 -20.76 18.53
N GLN A 98 -16.42 -19.65 19.07
CA GLN A 98 -17.31 -19.64 20.22
C GLN A 98 -18.73 -19.23 19.78
N PRO A 99 -19.75 -20.10 19.86
CA PRO A 99 -21.13 -19.67 19.71
C PRO A 99 -21.48 -18.67 20.82
N VAL A 100 -22.16 -17.59 20.46
CA VAL A 100 -22.58 -16.52 21.37
C VAL A 100 -24.03 -16.12 21.12
N LYS A 101 -24.67 -15.56 22.13
CA LYS A 101 -25.97 -14.90 22.03
C LYS A 101 -25.94 -13.53 22.69
N LYS A 102 -26.77 -12.61 22.22
CA LYS A 102 -26.94 -11.31 22.87
C LYS A 102 -27.40 -11.54 24.31
N ARG A 103 -26.77 -10.86 25.26
CA ARG A 103 -27.26 -10.82 26.63
C ARG A 103 -28.54 -9.99 26.62
N ASN A 104 -29.66 -10.61 26.97
CA ASN A 104 -30.89 -9.86 27.23
C ASN A 104 -30.64 -8.98 28.45
N SER A 105 -30.78 -7.66 28.29
CA SER A 105 -30.71 -6.73 29.41
C SER A 105 -32.00 -6.85 30.23
N THR A 106 -32.03 -7.79 31.18
CA THR A 106 -33.09 -7.85 32.20
C THR A 106 -32.75 -6.91 33.37
N SER A 107 -32.48 -5.64 33.04
CA SER A 107 -32.40 -4.56 34.01
C SER A 107 -33.08 -3.33 33.42
N SER A 108 -34.36 -3.17 33.73
CA SER A 108 -34.97 -1.83 33.85
C SER A 108 -34.26 -1.11 35.01
N GLY A 109 -33.03 -0.67 34.78
CA GLY A 109 -32.33 0.28 35.64
C GLY A 109 -32.41 1.64 34.96
N TYR A 110 -33.34 2.48 35.39
CA TYR A 110 -33.31 3.90 35.06
C TYR A 110 -31.93 4.48 35.45
N SER A 111 -31.07 4.72 34.47
CA SER A 111 -29.85 5.51 34.67
C SER A 111 -30.22 6.97 34.48
N TYR A 112 -30.49 7.68 35.57
CA TYR A 112 -30.61 9.13 35.55
C TYR A 112 -29.21 9.74 35.64
N TYR A 113 -28.51 9.81 34.50
CA TYR A 113 -27.31 10.61 34.35
C TYR A 113 -27.45 11.52 33.13
N MET A 114 -27.20 12.79 33.38
CA MET A 114 -27.46 13.95 32.53
C MET A 114 -26.78 13.86 31.16
N GLY A 115 -27.56 13.95 30.08
CA GLY A 115 -27.17 14.69 28.87
C GLY A 115 -26.13 14.10 27.92
N TYR A 116 -25.74 12.82 28.04
CA TYR A 116 -24.90 12.16 27.04
C TYR A 116 -25.60 10.93 26.46
N ASN A 117 -25.62 10.79 25.13
CA ASN A 117 -26.13 9.62 24.43
C ASN A 117 -25.47 8.36 24.98
N ALA A 118 -26.25 7.53 25.70
CA ALA A 118 -25.80 6.23 26.15
C ALA A 118 -25.69 5.31 24.92
N TYR A 119 -24.48 5.15 24.39
CA TYR A 119 -24.18 4.08 23.45
C TYR A 119 -24.60 2.75 24.10
N SER A 120 -25.57 2.05 23.51
CA SER A 120 -26.00 0.75 23.99
C SER A 120 -24.85 -0.24 23.81
N ASN A 121 -24.12 -0.55 24.88
CA ASN A 121 -23.11 -1.60 24.87
C ASN A 121 -23.82 -2.96 24.75
N VAL A 122 -23.95 -3.47 23.51
CA VAL A 122 -24.47 -4.82 23.26
C VAL A 122 -23.43 -5.81 23.79
N SER A 123 -23.78 -6.53 24.86
CA SER A 123 -22.91 -7.59 25.39
C SER A 123 -23.37 -8.97 24.90
N TYR A 124 -22.41 -9.87 24.73
CA TYR A 124 -22.63 -11.23 24.25
C TYR A 124 -22.16 -12.23 25.30
N VAL A 125 -22.89 -13.32 25.46
CA VAL A 125 -22.54 -14.44 26.35
C VAL A 125 -22.40 -15.73 25.53
N ASN A 126 -21.57 -16.65 26.01
CA ASN A 126 -21.35 -17.94 25.36
C ASN A 126 -22.66 -18.76 25.29
N ASP A 127 -22.87 -19.44 24.18
CA ASP A 127 -24.07 -20.24 23.89
C ASP A 127 -23.72 -21.65 23.36
N GLY A 128 -22.82 -22.32 24.06
CA GLY A 128 -22.36 -23.67 23.76
C GLY A 128 -20.85 -23.83 23.89
N ASP A 129 -20.37 -25.04 23.60
CA ASP A 129 -18.95 -25.36 23.67
C ASP A 129 -18.19 -24.72 22.49
N PRO A 130 -16.95 -24.28 22.73
CA PRO A 130 -16.10 -23.79 21.67
C PRO A 130 -15.61 -24.92 20.77
N ILE A 131 -15.26 -24.55 19.54
CA ILE A 131 -14.56 -25.41 18.59
C ILE A 131 -13.20 -24.78 18.33
N GLU A 132 -12.16 -25.59 18.42
CA GLU A 132 -10.78 -25.17 18.20
C GLU A 132 -10.25 -25.83 16.94
N GLY A 133 -9.34 -25.14 16.27
CA GLY A 133 -8.66 -25.65 15.10
C GLY A 133 -7.37 -24.88 14.86
N THR A 134 -6.68 -25.27 13.79
CA THR A 134 -5.42 -24.65 13.39
C THR A 134 -5.43 -24.45 11.90
N ILE A 135 -4.99 -23.29 11.45
CA ILE A 135 -4.87 -22.95 10.04
C ILE A 135 -3.77 -23.78 9.39
N GLY A 136 -4.05 -24.26 8.18
CA GLY A 136 -3.12 -25.06 7.38
C GLY A 136 -1.89 -24.27 6.93
N LYS A 137 -0.97 -24.96 6.25
CA LYS A 137 0.25 -24.34 5.69
C LYS A 137 -0.05 -23.36 4.56
N ASP A 138 -1.19 -23.52 3.92
CA ASP A 138 -1.70 -22.65 2.86
C ASP A 138 -2.42 -21.42 3.41
N GLY A 139 -2.41 -21.18 4.73
CA GLY A 139 -3.11 -20.05 5.35
C GLY A 139 -4.62 -20.21 5.36
N MET A 140 -5.15 -21.42 5.12
CA MET A 140 -6.60 -21.67 5.05
C MET A 140 -7.05 -22.78 6.01
N ALA A 141 -8.32 -22.73 6.39
CA ALA A 141 -9.01 -23.83 7.06
C ALA A 141 -10.49 -23.89 6.63
N ASP A 142 -10.90 -25.06 6.14
CA ASP A 142 -12.31 -25.39 5.93
C ASP A 142 -12.85 -26.08 7.18
N VAL A 143 -13.79 -25.45 7.87
CA VAL A 143 -14.42 -25.98 9.09
C VAL A 143 -15.86 -26.36 8.81
N GLN A 144 -16.20 -27.62 9.08
CA GLN A 144 -17.57 -28.12 9.03
C GLN A 144 -18.16 -28.15 10.44
N LEU A 145 -19.08 -27.22 10.71
CA LEU A 145 -19.85 -27.21 11.95
C LEU A 145 -21.06 -28.14 11.82
N ASP A 146 -21.46 -28.73 12.95
CA ASP A 146 -22.72 -29.47 13.05
C ASP A 146 -23.91 -28.52 12.83
N ALA A 147 -24.59 -28.68 11.69
CA ALA A 147 -25.68 -27.79 11.31
C ALA A 147 -26.86 -27.86 12.29
N ASP A 148 -27.12 -28.99 12.93
CA ASP A 148 -28.23 -29.10 13.88
C ASP A 148 -27.94 -28.33 15.19
N ARG A 149 -26.65 -28.19 15.52
CA ARG A 149 -26.19 -27.52 16.75
C ARG A 149 -25.89 -26.04 16.57
N TYR A 150 -25.35 -25.63 15.42
CA TYR A 150 -24.77 -24.30 15.24
C TYR A 150 -25.48 -23.40 14.23
N ARG A 151 -26.34 -23.94 13.35
CA ARG A 151 -27.05 -23.17 12.31
C ARG A 151 -27.74 -21.93 12.87
N GLY A 152 -27.50 -20.78 12.24
CA GLY A 152 -28.15 -19.52 12.60
C GLY A 152 -27.65 -18.90 13.92
N LYS A 153 -26.72 -19.54 14.63
CA LYS A 153 -26.10 -18.93 15.82
C LYS A 153 -25.08 -17.88 15.43
N LEU A 154 -24.92 -16.85 16.27
CA LEU A 154 -23.80 -15.93 16.15
C LEU A 154 -22.52 -16.63 16.63
N LEU A 155 -21.44 -16.44 15.89
CA LEU A 155 -20.14 -17.02 16.17
C LEU A 155 -19.14 -15.89 16.42
N ARG A 156 -18.37 -16.02 17.49
CA ARG A 156 -17.16 -15.24 17.73
C ARG A 156 -15.97 -16.09 17.37
N ILE A 157 -15.15 -15.61 16.45
CA ILE A 157 -13.96 -16.32 16.00
C ILE A 157 -12.75 -15.51 16.44
N THR A 158 -11.86 -16.16 17.16
CA THR A 158 -10.63 -15.57 17.71
C THR A 158 -9.45 -16.38 17.21
N PHE A 159 -8.45 -15.69 16.67
CA PHE A 159 -7.21 -16.24 16.16
C PHE A 159 -6.08 -15.91 17.13
N TYR A 160 -5.09 -16.79 17.22
CA TYR A 160 -3.96 -16.68 18.15
C TYR A 160 -2.64 -16.81 17.38
N PRO A 161 -2.32 -15.89 16.49
CA PRO A 161 -1.18 -16.05 15.60
C PRO A 161 0.16 -15.93 16.35
N GLU A 162 1.17 -16.55 15.76
CA GLU A 162 2.57 -16.41 16.14
C GLU A 162 3.36 -16.20 14.85
N VAL A 163 3.48 -14.93 14.43
CA VAL A 163 4.21 -14.59 13.20
C VAL A 163 5.71 -14.78 13.45
N THR A 164 6.33 -15.63 12.65
CA THR A 164 7.76 -15.93 12.76
C THR A 164 8.57 -15.09 11.79
N LYS A 165 9.89 -15.00 12.03
CA LYS A 165 10.83 -14.39 11.07
C LYS A 165 10.79 -15.06 9.69
N SER A 166 10.51 -16.36 9.65
CA SER A 166 10.39 -17.10 8.38
C SER A 166 9.15 -16.68 7.59
N ASP A 167 8.06 -16.30 8.27
CA ASP A 167 6.84 -15.83 7.63
C ASP A 167 7.08 -14.43 7.03
N ILE A 168 7.77 -13.56 7.76
CA ILE A 168 8.22 -12.24 7.26
C ILE A 168 9.18 -12.39 6.08
N ASP A 169 10.14 -13.32 6.14
CA ASP A 169 11.06 -13.56 5.03
C ASP A 169 10.32 -14.04 3.78
N THR A 170 9.28 -14.86 3.95
CA THR A 170 8.43 -15.33 2.85
C THR A 170 7.63 -14.17 2.25
N LEU A 171 7.11 -13.27 3.07
CA LEU A 171 6.44 -12.04 2.63
C LEU A 171 7.39 -11.16 1.82
N LEU A 172 8.57 -10.84 2.35
CA LEU A 172 9.52 -9.98 1.66
C LEU A 172 10.02 -10.59 0.34
N GLN A 173 10.17 -11.92 0.29
CA GLN A 173 10.52 -12.63 -0.93
C GLN A 173 9.42 -12.55 -2.01
N SER A 174 8.16 -12.35 -1.62
CA SER A 174 7.07 -12.18 -2.58
C SER A 174 7.23 -10.92 -3.47
N TYR A 175 8.11 -9.99 -3.07
CA TYR A 175 8.42 -8.79 -3.85
C TYR A 175 9.58 -8.96 -4.85
N ASP A 176 10.23 -10.14 -4.92
CA ASP A 176 11.37 -10.38 -5.83
C ASP A 176 11.03 -10.09 -7.31
N GLU A 177 9.80 -10.43 -7.73
CA GLU A 177 9.32 -10.13 -9.09
C GLU A 177 9.17 -8.61 -9.29
N THR A 178 8.59 -7.90 -8.31
CA THR A 178 8.47 -6.43 -8.34
C THR A 178 9.85 -5.76 -8.38
N LEU A 179 10.82 -6.24 -7.61
CA LEU A 179 12.20 -5.76 -7.63
C LEU A 179 12.86 -5.99 -8.99
N THR A 180 12.64 -7.17 -9.57
CA THR A 180 13.19 -7.53 -10.89
C THR A 180 12.63 -6.60 -11.97
N ASP A 181 11.31 -6.39 -11.98
CA ASP A 181 10.65 -5.56 -12.98
C ASP A 181 11.05 -4.07 -12.84
N LEU A 182 11.10 -3.54 -11.60
CA LEU A 182 11.58 -2.17 -11.33
C LEU A 182 13.05 -2.01 -11.68
N GLY A 183 13.85 -3.05 -11.44
CA GLY A 183 15.25 -3.11 -11.85
C GLY A 183 15.40 -2.98 -13.36
N GLY A 184 14.65 -3.78 -14.12
CA GLY A 184 14.64 -3.71 -15.58
C GLY A 184 14.12 -2.37 -16.11
N TRP A 185 13.13 -1.78 -15.46
CA TRP A 185 12.65 -0.44 -15.79
C TRP A 185 13.73 0.63 -15.56
N LEU A 186 14.50 0.56 -14.47
CA LEU A 186 15.64 1.45 -14.24
C LEU A 186 16.72 1.28 -15.32
N ASP A 187 16.98 0.05 -15.78
CA ASP A 187 17.92 -0.23 -16.88
C ASP A 187 17.46 0.43 -18.19
N GLU A 188 16.16 0.31 -18.50
CA GLU A 188 15.54 0.96 -19.66
C GLU A 188 15.67 2.48 -19.58
N LYS A 189 15.33 3.10 -18.43
CA LYS A 189 15.43 4.55 -18.25
C LYS A 189 16.88 5.01 -18.33
N TRP A 190 17.83 4.22 -17.83
CA TRP A 190 19.25 4.56 -17.93
C TRP A 190 19.72 4.60 -19.37
N SER A 191 19.29 3.66 -20.21
CA SER A 191 19.70 3.61 -21.61
C SER A 191 19.43 4.92 -22.36
N THR A 192 18.29 5.56 -22.06
CA THR A 192 17.92 6.87 -22.62
C THR A 192 18.66 8.00 -21.92
N GLN A 193 18.71 7.97 -20.58
CA GLN A 193 19.31 9.00 -19.73
C GLN A 193 20.83 9.14 -19.90
N LYS A 194 21.52 8.05 -20.26
CA LYS A 194 22.95 8.00 -20.53
C LYS A 194 23.37 8.97 -21.64
N THR A 195 22.54 9.13 -22.67
CA THR A 195 22.83 10.05 -23.78
C THR A 195 22.84 11.51 -23.30
N GLU A 196 21.93 11.87 -22.40
CA GLU A 196 21.87 13.21 -21.81
C GLU A 196 23.08 13.48 -20.90
N TRP A 197 23.50 12.49 -20.11
CA TRP A 197 24.76 12.57 -19.36
C TRP A 197 25.99 12.77 -20.25
N GLN A 198 26.08 12.03 -21.36
CA GLN A 198 27.20 12.15 -22.30
C GLN A 198 27.29 13.55 -22.95
N LYS A 199 26.15 14.22 -23.16
CA LYS A 199 26.13 15.63 -23.59
C LYS A 199 26.55 16.54 -22.45
N PHE A 200 25.91 16.38 -21.29
CA PHE A 200 26.13 17.21 -20.11
C PHE A 200 27.59 17.27 -19.67
N VAL A 201 28.33 16.15 -19.70
CA VAL A 201 29.75 16.12 -19.29
C VAL A 201 30.71 16.72 -20.33
N LYS A 202 30.28 16.87 -21.59
CA LYS A 202 31.10 17.40 -22.69
C LYS A 202 30.94 18.90 -22.89
N GLU A 203 29.81 19.46 -22.51
CA GLU A 203 29.50 20.88 -22.67
C GLU A 203 30.05 21.69 -21.49
N ASP A 204 30.53 22.91 -21.77
CA ASP A 204 30.86 23.89 -20.72
C ASP A 204 29.54 24.45 -20.17
N PHE A 205 29.27 24.16 -18.90
CA PHE A 205 28.02 24.53 -18.23
C PHE A 205 28.33 25.46 -17.04
N ASP A 206 27.59 26.55 -16.88
CA ASP A 206 27.72 27.44 -15.72
C ASP A 206 26.94 26.86 -14.53
N LEU A 207 27.68 26.34 -13.56
CA LEU A 207 27.13 25.65 -12.39
C LEU A 207 26.84 26.59 -11.23
N THR A 208 27.25 27.85 -11.32
CA THR A 208 27.14 28.81 -10.22
C THR A 208 25.66 29.12 -9.94
N ASP A 209 24.90 29.39 -10.99
CA ASP A 209 23.45 29.61 -10.92
C ASP A 209 22.69 28.31 -10.52
N VAL A 210 23.11 27.17 -11.09
CA VAL A 210 22.47 25.87 -10.81
C VAL A 210 22.68 25.42 -9.37
N LEU A 211 23.84 25.68 -8.76
CA LEU A 211 24.11 25.29 -7.37
C LEU A 211 23.37 26.19 -6.37
N GLU A 212 23.28 27.50 -6.61
CA GLU A 212 22.49 28.40 -5.77
C GLU A 212 20.99 28.01 -5.80
N ASP A 213 20.42 27.81 -6.99
CA ASP A 213 19.02 27.40 -7.16
C ASP A 213 18.74 25.98 -6.59
N PHE A 214 19.72 25.08 -6.66
CA PHE A 214 19.63 23.71 -6.15
C PHE A 214 19.50 23.66 -4.63
N TYR A 215 20.16 24.54 -3.88
CA TYR A 215 20.09 24.54 -2.42
C TYR A 215 18.81 25.20 -1.88
N ASP A 216 18.33 26.28 -2.52
CA ASP A 216 17.20 27.05 -2.00
C ASP A 216 15.83 26.42 -2.31
N GLY A 217 15.68 25.72 -3.44
CA GLY A 217 14.37 25.17 -3.86
C GLY A 217 14.17 23.67 -3.59
N LEU A 218 15.21 22.85 -3.72
CA LEU A 218 15.04 21.42 -3.99
C LEU A 218 14.51 20.61 -2.81
N ILE A 219 14.96 20.87 -1.58
CA ILE A 219 14.49 20.16 -0.39
C ILE A 219 13.01 20.50 -0.12
N GLN A 220 12.64 21.77 -0.26
CA GLN A 220 11.26 22.21 -0.06
C GLN A 220 10.33 21.68 -1.17
N THR A 221 10.78 21.64 -2.42
CA THR A 221 10.02 21.04 -3.51
C THR A 221 9.85 19.53 -3.35
N ILE A 222 10.86 18.80 -2.87
CA ILE A 222 10.72 17.36 -2.57
C ILE A 222 9.67 17.14 -1.47
N ILE A 223 9.69 17.95 -0.42
CA ILE A 223 8.72 17.86 0.69
C ILE A 223 7.31 18.23 0.21
N ALA A 224 7.16 19.33 -0.55
CA ALA A 224 5.87 19.75 -1.10
C ALA A 224 5.29 18.73 -2.08
N THR A 225 6.13 18.18 -2.96
CA THR A 225 5.69 17.13 -3.89
C THR A 225 5.29 15.85 -3.13
N TRP A 226 6.00 15.50 -2.05
CA TRP A 226 5.59 14.39 -1.20
C TRP A 226 4.21 14.62 -0.55
N ASP A 227 3.90 15.85 -0.14
CA ASP A 227 2.58 16.21 0.38
C ASP A 227 1.49 16.08 -0.70
N ASP A 228 1.75 16.54 -1.93
CA ASP A 228 0.86 16.41 -3.09
C ASP A 228 0.59 14.95 -3.48
N ILE A 229 1.63 14.11 -3.39
CA ILE A 229 1.53 12.67 -3.59
C ILE A 229 0.64 12.06 -2.50
N SER A 230 0.85 12.44 -1.23
CA SER A 230 -0.02 12.03 -0.13
C SER A 230 -1.47 12.45 -0.38
N HIS A 231 -1.68 13.63 -0.95
CA HIS A 231 -3.01 14.16 -1.28
C HIS A 231 -3.66 13.40 -2.45
N LEU A 232 -2.90 13.06 -3.49
CA LEU A 232 -3.37 12.21 -4.58
C LEU A 232 -3.78 10.84 -4.05
N PHE A 233 -2.97 10.23 -3.19
CA PHE A 233 -3.31 8.97 -2.54
C PHE A 233 -4.53 9.07 -1.63
N LYS A 234 -4.66 10.15 -0.84
CA LYS A 234 -5.87 10.45 -0.04
C LYS A 234 -7.11 10.70 -0.90
N LEU A 235 -6.96 11.19 -2.13
CA LEU A 235 -8.08 11.41 -3.05
C LEU A 235 -8.53 10.09 -3.67
N LEU A 236 -7.57 9.27 -4.11
CA LEU A 236 -7.82 7.95 -4.72
C LEU A 236 -8.32 6.93 -3.68
N SER A 237 -7.94 7.09 -2.41
CA SER A 237 -8.46 6.29 -1.29
C SER A 237 -9.95 6.51 -0.99
N HIS A 238 -10.55 7.51 -1.63
CA HIS A 238 -11.94 7.89 -1.45
C HIS A 238 -12.68 7.86 -2.80
N PRO A 239 -13.17 6.69 -3.25
CA PRO A 239 -13.81 6.53 -4.56
C PRO A 239 -14.99 7.50 -4.79
N GLU A 240 -15.68 7.93 -3.73
CA GLU A 240 -16.74 8.94 -3.80
C GLU A 240 -16.22 10.37 -4.04
N LYS A 241 -15.07 10.74 -3.46
CA LYS A 241 -14.44 12.06 -3.67
C LYS A 241 -13.85 12.17 -5.06
N LEU A 242 -13.22 11.10 -5.55
CA LEU A 242 -12.74 10.99 -6.93
C LEU A 242 -13.91 11.13 -7.91
N ALA A 243 -15.01 10.40 -7.70
CA ALA A 243 -16.21 10.49 -8.53
C ALA A 243 -16.81 11.91 -8.55
N LYS A 244 -16.80 12.61 -7.41
CA LYS A 244 -17.32 13.98 -7.27
C LYS A 244 -16.44 15.04 -7.94
N GLN A 245 -15.12 14.86 -7.94
CA GLN A 245 -14.18 15.73 -8.68
C GLN A 245 -14.31 15.52 -10.19
N LEU A 246 -14.38 14.26 -10.63
CA LEU A 246 -14.59 13.91 -12.04
C LEU A 246 -15.92 14.44 -12.57
N ALA A 247 -17.01 14.37 -11.78
CA ALA A 247 -18.34 14.86 -12.15
C ALA A 247 -18.39 16.35 -12.56
N LYS A 248 -17.40 17.16 -12.15
CA LYS A 248 -17.29 18.58 -12.54
C LYS A 248 -16.86 18.77 -14.01
N TYR A 249 -16.24 17.77 -14.61
CA TYR A 249 -15.69 17.82 -15.98
C TYR A 249 -16.58 17.12 -17.02
N ILE A 250 -17.77 16.67 -16.62
CA ILE A 250 -18.53 15.68 -17.38
C ILE A 250 -19.86 16.27 -17.86
N ASN A 251 -19.96 16.43 -19.18
CA ASN A 251 -21.22 16.52 -19.93
C ASN A 251 -21.58 15.21 -20.66
N ASN A 252 -20.94 14.06 -20.33
CA ASN A 252 -21.21 12.77 -20.99
C ASN A 252 -21.27 11.59 -19.99
N PRO A 253 -22.45 11.13 -19.56
CA PRO A 253 -22.64 10.23 -18.42
C PRO A 253 -22.23 8.76 -18.63
N GLU A 254 -22.20 8.25 -19.87
CA GLU A 254 -21.85 6.84 -20.14
C GLU A 254 -20.34 6.55 -20.01
N LEU A 255 -19.48 7.47 -20.45
CA LEU A 255 -18.02 7.39 -20.29
C LEU A 255 -17.58 7.40 -18.82
N VAL A 256 -18.43 7.93 -17.94
CA VAL A 256 -18.16 8.07 -16.51
C VAL A 256 -18.32 6.73 -15.81
N ALA A 257 -19.38 5.99 -16.10
CA ALA A 257 -19.65 4.75 -15.40
C ALA A 257 -18.57 3.69 -15.68
N GLU A 258 -18.10 3.62 -16.93
CA GLU A 258 -17.01 2.74 -17.34
C GLU A 258 -15.67 3.18 -16.73
N LYS A 259 -15.32 4.47 -16.86
CA LYS A 259 -14.07 5.00 -16.30
C LYS A 259 -14.04 5.00 -14.77
N LEU A 260 -15.17 5.23 -14.10
CA LEU A 260 -15.29 5.11 -12.65
C LEU A 260 -15.20 3.67 -12.18
N LYS A 261 -15.66 2.70 -12.97
CA LYS A 261 -15.51 1.29 -12.61
C LYS A 261 -14.05 0.86 -12.70
N SER A 262 -13.36 1.20 -13.79
CA SER A 262 -11.91 1.00 -13.93
C SER A 262 -11.15 1.73 -12.83
N ALA A 263 -11.44 3.01 -12.62
CA ALA A 263 -10.80 3.82 -11.59
C ALA A 263 -11.10 3.32 -10.16
N LYS A 264 -12.27 2.72 -9.91
CA LYS A 264 -12.61 2.12 -8.60
C LYS A 264 -11.86 0.81 -8.37
N GLU A 265 -11.75 -0.04 -9.39
CA GLU A 265 -10.98 -1.28 -9.31
C GLU A 265 -9.46 -0.99 -9.23
N GLU A 266 -8.96 -0.04 -10.02
CA GLU A 266 -7.58 0.43 -9.98
C GLU A 266 -7.26 1.18 -8.69
N ALA A 267 -8.16 2.02 -8.18
CA ALA A 267 -8.00 2.66 -6.88
C ALA A 267 -8.07 1.65 -5.74
N ALA A 268 -8.92 0.63 -5.81
CA ALA A 268 -8.95 -0.45 -4.83
C ALA A 268 -7.63 -1.23 -4.84
N LYS A 269 -7.10 -1.58 -6.02
CA LYS A 269 -5.78 -2.20 -6.16
C LYS A 269 -4.68 -1.30 -5.62
N MET A 270 -4.67 -0.03 -5.99
CA MET A 270 -3.72 0.97 -5.47
C MET A 270 -3.81 1.09 -3.95
N LEU A 271 -5.01 1.10 -3.37
CA LEU A 271 -5.21 1.14 -1.93
C LEU A 271 -4.64 -0.10 -1.25
N THR A 272 -4.90 -1.29 -1.80
CA THR A 272 -4.30 -2.53 -1.33
C THR A 272 -2.77 -2.47 -1.43
N LEU A 273 -2.22 -1.86 -2.47
CA LEU A 273 -0.78 -1.66 -2.65
C LEU A 273 -0.19 -0.65 -1.67
N LEU A 274 -0.93 0.38 -1.28
CA LEU A 274 -0.49 1.37 -0.29
C LEU A 274 -0.49 0.85 1.14
N LYS A 275 -1.36 -0.12 1.43
CA LYS A 275 -1.33 -0.84 2.69
C LYS A 275 -0.12 -1.77 2.80
N ASP A 276 0.50 -2.10 1.67
CA ASP A 276 1.73 -2.87 1.61
C ASP A 276 2.94 -1.92 1.66
N GLU A 277 3.34 -1.54 2.87
CA GLU A 277 4.43 -0.57 3.07
C GLU A 277 5.77 -1.04 2.49
N ALA A 278 6.07 -2.34 2.58
CA ALA A 278 7.33 -2.89 2.10
C ALA A 278 7.44 -2.70 0.58
N ARG A 279 6.32 -2.90 -0.13
CA ARG A 279 6.27 -2.60 -1.55
C ARG A 279 6.28 -1.10 -1.85
N LEU A 280 5.56 -0.29 -1.06
CA LEU A 280 5.60 1.17 -1.22
C LEU A 280 7.04 1.70 -1.05
N PHE A 281 7.79 1.18 -0.09
CA PHE A 281 9.19 1.50 0.12
C PHE A 281 10.03 1.19 -1.13
N VAL A 282 9.84 0.01 -1.75
CA VAL A 282 10.53 -0.36 -2.99
C VAL A 282 10.16 0.59 -4.15
N LEU A 283 8.89 0.96 -4.29
CA LEU A 283 8.45 1.93 -5.29
C LEU A 283 9.09 3.31 -5.07
N VAL A 284 9.10 3.80 -3.83
CA VAL A 284 9.75 5.06 -3.47
C VAL A 284 11.26 4.99 -3.72
N LYS A 285 11.91 3.86 -3.42
CA LYS A 285 13.33 3.65 -3.73
C LYS A 285 13.58 3.66 -5.23
N ALA A 286 12.69 3.10 -6.04
CA ALA A 286 12.81 3.18 -7.51
C ALA A 286 12.73 4.62 -8.02
N VAL A 287 11.80 5.43 -7.49
CA VAL A 287 11.68 6.86 -7.79
C VAL A 287 12.95 7.61 -7.38
N TYR A 288 13.44 7.36 -6.16
CA TYR A 288 14.68 7.93 -5.66
C TYR A 288 15.88 7.59 -6.57
N CYS A 289 16.01 6.33 -6.99
CA CYS A 289 17.05 5.91 -7.92
C CYS A 289 16.89 6.54 -9.30
N ARG A 290 15.66 6.68 -9.81
CA ARG A 290 15.38 7.37 -11.07
C ARG A 290 15.81 8.84 -11.04
N ILE A 291 15.58 9.53 -9.92
CA ILE A 291 16.00 10.92 -9.73
C ILE A 291 17.52 11.02 -9.69
N ARG A 292 18.21 10.10 -9.01
CA ARG A 292 19.68 10.04 -8.96
C ARG A 292 20.33 9.81 -10.32
N MET A 293 19.58 9.31 -11.29
CA MET A 293 20.06 9.14 -12.67
C MET A 293 19.97 10.43 -13.50
N LEU A 294 19.27 11.48 -13.05
CA LEU A 294 19.15 12.75 -13.78
C LEU A 294 20.44 13.58 -13.71
N THR A 295 20.69 14.39 -14.73
CA THR A 295 21.78 15.38 -14.70
C THR A 295 21.43 16.54 -13.74
N PRO A 296 22.41 17.26 -13.16
CA PRO A 296 22.15 18.44 -12.33
C PRO A 296 21.23 19.48 -13.01
N ALA A 297 21.43 19.74 -14.30
CA ALA A 297 20.58 20.66 -15.08
C ALA A 297 19.13 20.15 -15.19
N GLN A 298 18.94 18.84 -15.37
CA GLN A 298 17.61 18.23 -15.35
C GLN A 298 16.99 18.27 -13.96
N ILE A 299 17.78 18.09 -12.90
CA ILE A 299 17.28 18.11 -11.54
C ILE A 299 16.66 19.49 -11.22
N VAL A 300 17.35 20.58 -11.52
CA VAL A 300 16.84 21.95 -11.29
C VAL A 300 15.56 22.23 -12.08
N THR A 301 15.48 21.75 -13.33
CA THR A 301 14.32 22.01 -14.22
C THR A 301 13.14 21.04 -14.03
N THR A 302 13.43 19.79 -13.65
CA THR A 302 12.47 18.68 -13.60
C THR A 302 11.94 18.44 -12.19
N ILE A 303 12.75 18.60 -11.12
CA ILE A 303 12.25 18.44 -9.75
C ILE A 303 11.36 19.62 -9.36
N ALA A 304 11.72 20.84 -9.79
CA ALA A 304 10.93 22.06 -9.55
C ALA A 304 9.48 21.99 -10.06
N ASN A 305 9.22 21.26 -11.16
CA ASN A 305 7.92 21.30 -11.86
C ASN A 305 7.28 19.92 -12.17
N ASN A 306 8.01 18.81 -12.09
CA ASN A 306 7.59 17.52 -12.66
C ASN A 306 7.94 16.28 -11.80
N LEU A 307 8.31 16.44 -10.52
CA LEU A 307 8.55 15.29 -9.63
C LEU A 307 7.29 14.41 -9.48
N SER A 308 6.10 15.01 -9.52
CA SER A 308 4.81 14.31 -9.60
C SER A 308 4.67 13.44 -10.86
N ALA A 309 5.20 13.88 -12.01
CA ALA A 309 5.18 13.10 -13.24
C ALA A 309 6.06 11.85 -13.17
N ILE A 310 7.23 11.94 -12.52
CA ILE A 310 8.11 10.78 -12.28
C ILE A 310 7.44 9.79 -11.33
N LEU A 311 6.77 10.27 -10.27
CA LEU A 311 6.03 9.39 -9.38
C LEU A 311 4.85 8.72 -10.11
N VAL A 312 4.06 9.49 -10.86
CA VAL A 312 2.97 8.95 -11.68
C VAL A 312 3.49 7.91 -12.67
N GLU A 313 4.64 8.16 -13.32
CA GLU A 313 5.26 7.19 -14.22
C GLU A 313 5.58 5.86 -13.52
N VAL A 314 6.16 5.90 -12.31
CA VAL A 314 6.47 4.69 -11.52
C VAL A 314 5.20 4.01 -11.05
N VAL A 315 4.28 4.76 -10.46
CA VAL A 315 3.00 4.24 -9.97
C VAL A 315 2.25 3.54 -11.10
N ILE A 316 2.13 4.17 -12.27
CA ILE A 316 1.35 3.61 -13.38
C ILE A 316 1.98 2.38 -14.01
N SER A 317 3.30 2.35 -14.09
CA SER A 317 4.01 1.20 -14.67
C SER A 317 3.90 -0.06 -13.80
N PHE A 318 3.62 0.08 -12.50
CA PHE A 318 3.70 -1.02 -11.52
C PHE A 318 2.43 -1.27 -10.70
N VAL A 319 1.46 -0.34 -10.69
CA VAL A 319 0.15 -0.48 -10.02
C VAL A 319 -0.92 -1.03 -10.98
N ILE A 320 -0.72 -0.91 -12.30
CA ILE A 320 -1.71 -1.32 -13.32
C ILE A 320 -1.07 -2.39 -14.24
N PRO A 321 -1.32 -3.69 -14.00
CA PRO A 321 -0.83 -4.75 -14.89
C PRO A 321 -1.42 -4.60 -16.31
N GLY A 322 -0.56 -4.67 -17.33
CA GLY A 322 -0.97 -4.89 -18.71
C GLY A 322 -1.64 -3.72 -19.43
N GLY A 323 -0.88 -2.67 -19.78
CA GLY A 323 -1.21 -1.75 -20.88
C GLY A 323 -2.45 -0.85 -20.75
N ALA A 324 -3.33 -1.05 -19.75
CA ALA A 324 -4.41 -0.13 -19.40
C ALA A 324 -3.88 1.20 -18.79
N ALA A 325 -2.64 1.16 -18.31
CA ALA A 325 -1.80 2.24 -17.80
C ALA A 325 -1.94 3.59 -18.54
N LEU A 326 -1.94 3.60 -19.88
CA LEU A 326 -1.97 4.86 -20.64
C LEU A 326 -3.28 5.66 -20.51
N LYS A 327 -4.43 4.98 -20.30
CA LYS A 327 -5.73 5.67 -20.20
C LYS A 327 -6.01 6.21 -18.80
N ALA A 328 -5.57 5.48 -17.77
CA ALA A 328 -5.60 5.94 -16.39
C ALA A 328 -4.55 7.05 -16.15
N ALA A 329 -3.37 6.95 -16.78
CA ALA A 329 -2.32 7.96 -16.75
C ALA A 329 -2.80 9.33 -17.19
N ASN A 330 -3.38 9.40 -18.38
CA ASN A 330 -3.86 10.67 -18.90
C ASN A 330 -4.96 11.25 -18.00
N ALA A 331 -5.85 10.41 -17.45
CA ALA A 331 -6.89 10.88 -16.55
C ALA A 331 -6.35 11.38 -15.19
N ILE A 332 -5.33 10.73 -14.64
CA ILE A 332 -4.70 11.12 -13.37
C ILE A 332 -3.83 12.35 -13.55
N GLN A 333 -3.07 12.42 -14.65
CA GLN A 333 -2.25 13.57 -15.01
C GLN A 333 -3.13 14.80 -15.28
N ASP A 334 -4.24 14.65 -16.01
CA ASP A 334 -5.20 15.74 -16.25
C ASP A 334 -5.82 16.27 -14.94
N VAL A 335 -6.13 15.39 -13.98
CA VAL A 335 -6.69 15.78 -12.68
C VAL A 335 -5.63 16.44 -11.77
N ALA A 336 -4.40 15.91 -11.74
CA ALA A 336 -3.31 16.48 -10.96
C ALA A 336 -2.89 17.86 -11.48
N SER A 337 -2.73 18.00 -12.80
CA SER A 337 -2.42 19.28 -13.45
C SER A 337 -3.54 20.30 -13.29
N ALA A 338 -4.81 19.87 -13.31
CA ALA A 338 -5.94 20.75 -13.05
C ALA A 338 -6.04 21.21 -11.59
N THR A 339 -5.51 20.44 -10.63
CA THR A 339 -5.52 20.82 -9.21
C THR A 339 -4.40 21.81 -8.90
N ALA A 340 -3.20 21.60 -9.45
CA ALA A 340 -2.08 22.53 -9.33
C ALA A 340 -2.35 23.91 -9.96
N ALA A 341 -3.18 23.96 -11.02
CA ALA A 341 -3.59 25.22 -11.67
C ALA A 341 -4.64 26.03 -10.90
N ILE A 342 -5.22 25.49 -9.83
CA ILE A 342 -6.22 26.16 -8.98
C ILE A 342 -5.58 26.78 -7.73
N GLU A 343 -4.40 26.32 -7.35
CA GLU A 343 -3.66 26.78 -6.16
C GLU A 343 -2.54 27.81 -6.47
N ALA A 344 -2.35 28.14 -7.76
CA ALA A 344 -1.54 29.28 -8.24
C ALA A 344 -2.45 30.45 -8.65
#